data_AF-A0A1C6R7R5-F1
#
_entry.id   AF-A0A1C6R7R5-F1
#
_cell.length_a   1.000
_cell.length_b   1.000
_cell.length_c   1.000
_cell.angle_alpha   90.00
_cell.angle_beta   90.00
_cell.angle_gamma   90.00
#
_symmetry.space_group_name_H-M   'P 1'
#
loop_
_entity.id
_entity.type
_entity.pdbx_description
1 polymer ?
#
loop_
_entity_poly.entity_id
_entity_poly.type
_entity_poly.pdbx_seq_one_letter_code
_entity_poly.pdbx_strand_id
1 'polypeptide(L)'
;MPPFTVLHVCMGNICRSPMAERLLALAVRERLTRRALDPERAEELLHSHSAGTGGWHVGAEMNPPAARQVAARGGDSAGFAARRLRSDQIDAADLVLTATVDQQEYVLALRPDAAGRTFVLGEFGRLLGAVDGAALPPAEASPEAVYARGTALVAAVHAARGVATALPTDDLDDPWGRGDQCFSRVADEIEETVQPLATLLLP
;
A
#
# COMPACT_ATOMS: atom_id res chain seq x y z
N MET A 1 -9.48 -12.48 14.60
CA MET A 1 -9.72 -11.58 13.45
C MET A 1 -8.56 -11.76 12.49
N PRO A 2 -8.77 -11.90 11.17
CA PRO A 2 -7.68 -11.80 10.20
C PRO A 2 -6.99 -10.43 10.28
N PRO A 3 -5.72 -10.32 9.86
CA PRO A 3 -5.03 -9.03 9.78
C PRO A 3 -5.73 -8.09 8.79
N PHE A 4 -5.60 -6.79 9.01
CA PHE A 4 -6.04 -5.79 8.03
C PHE A 4 -5.22 -5.94 6.75
N THR A 5 -5.87 -6.08 5.60
CA THR A 5 -5.20 -6.47 4.35
C THR A 5 -5.09 -5.31 3.38
N VAL A 6 -3.86 -5.01 2.95
CA VAL A 6 -3.55 -3.98 1.94
C VAL A 6 -3.01 -4.66 0.68
N LEU A 7 -3.65 -4.38 -0.45
CA LEU A 7 -3.25 -4.86 -1.78
C LEU A 7 -2.67 -3.70 -2.61
N HIS A 8 -1.41 -3.83 -3.01
CA HIS A 8 -0.74 -2.89 -3.91
C HIS A 8 -0.78 -3.37 -5.35
N VAL A 9 -1.22 -2.53 -6.29
CA VAL A 9 -1.42 -2.90 -7.70
C VAL A 9 -0.60 -2.00 -8.60
N CYS A 10 0.20 -2.60 -9.48
CA CYS A 10 0.80 -1.89 -10.60
C CYS A 10 0.66 -2.72 -11.88
N MET A 11 1.33 -2.31 -12.96
CA MET A 11 1.24 -3.00 -14.24
C MET A 11 1.95 -4.38 -14.24
N GLY A 12 3.24 -4.41 -13.90
CA GLY A 12 4.09 -5.60 -14.02
C GLY A 12 4.37 -6.37 -12.73
N ASN A 13 4.06 -5.80 -11.56
CA ASN A 13 4.37 -6.34 -10.22
C ASN A 13 5.84 -6.70 -9.98
N ILE A 14 6.76 -5.89 -10.52
CA ILE A 14 8.20 -6.04 -10.29
C ILE A 14 8.88 -4.76 -9.76
N CYS A 15 8.25 -3.59 -9.92
CA CYS A 15 8.83 -2.29 -9.53
C CYS A 15 8.00 -1.60 -8.42
N ARG A 16 6.95 -0.87 -8.81
CA ARG A 16 6.15 0.00 -7.92
C ARG A 16 5.41 -0.75 -6.81
N SER A 17 4.53 -1.70 -7.16
CA SER A 17 3.74 -2.40 -6.15
C SER A 17 4.54 -3.31 -5.20
N PRO A 18 5.64 -3.97 -5.62
CA PRO A 18 6.51 -4.68 -4.68
C PRO A 18 7.26 -3.74 -3.73
N MET A 19 7.70 -2.56 -4.20
CA MET A 19 8.27 -1.55 -3.29
C MET A 19 7.24 -1.12 -2.24
N ALA A 20 6.01 -0.79 -2.66
CA ALA A 20 4.95 -0.39 -1.74
C ALA A 20 4.57 -1.49 -0.74
N GLU A 21 4.51 -2.74 -1.19
CA GLU A 21 4.30 -3.90 -0.32
C GLU A 21 5.34 -3.97 0.81
N ARG A 22 6.63 -3.95 0.44
CA ARG A 22 7.74 -4.15 1.38
C ARG A 22 7.99 -2.94 2.26
N LEU A 23 7.82 -1.73 1.73
CA LEU A 23 7.97 -0.50 2.52
C LEU A 23 6.82 -0.31 3.52
N LEU A 24 5.58 -0.72 3.20
CA LEU A 24 4.50 -0.71 4.20
C LEU A 24 4.76 -1.74 5.31
N ALA A 25 5.20 -2.95 4.96
CA ALA A 25 5.56 -3.97 5.94
C ALA A 25 6.68 -3.50 6.87
N LEU A 26 7.70 -2.82 6.32
CA LEU A 26 8.77 -2.18 7.09
C LEU A 26 8.21 -1.09 8.02
N ALA A 27 7.41 -0.15 7.50
CA ALA A 27 6.85 0.95 8.28
C ALA A 27 6.03 0.46 9.49
N VAL A 28 5.29 -0.65 9.33
CA VAL A 28 4.57 -1.32 10.44
C VAL A 28 5.54 -1.86 11.48
N ARG A 29 6.56 -2.62 11.09
CA ARG A 29 7.56 -3.19 12.02
C ARG A 29 8.31 -2.09 12.78
N GLU A 30 8.71 -1.03 12.09
CA GLU A 30 9.34 0.14 12.70
C GLU A 30 8.42 0.85 13.68
N ARG A 31 7.13 1.00 13.33
CA ARG A 31 6.14 1.63 14.20
C ARG A 31 5.97 0.87 15.50
N LEU A 32 5.84 -0.46 15.43
CA LEU A 32 5.79 -1.32 16.62
C LEU A 32 7.05 -1.20 17.47
N THR A 33 8.22 -1.22 16.84
CA THR A 33 9.52 -1.06 17.52
C THR A 33 9.59 0.29 18.25
N ARG A 34 9.20 1.39 17.61
CA ARG A 34 9.16 2.74 18.21
C ARG A 34 8.22 2.83 19.41
N ARG A 35 7.22 1.94 19.51
CA ARG A 35 6.29 1.85 20.65
C ARG A 35 6.66 0.80 21.68
N ALA A 36 7.86 0.21 21.58
CA ALA A 36 8.31 -0.90 22.44
C ALA A 36 7.34 -2.10 22.41
N LEU A 37 6.72 -2.35 21.25
CA LEU A 37 5.91 -3.51 20.96
C LEU A 37 6.71 -4.51 20.12
N ASP A 38 6.33 -5.77 20.17
CA ASP A 38 6.98 -6.85 19.41
C ASP A 38 6.79 -6.66 17.89
N PRO A 39 7.86 -6.39 17.11
CA PRO A 39 7.77 -6.21 15.66
C PRO A 39 7.40 -7.50 14.91
N GLU A 40 7.60 -8.68 15.50
CA GLU A 40 7.24 -9.96 14.87
C GLU A 40 5.73 -10.14 14.74
N ARG A 41 4.95 -9.36 15.51
CA ARG A 41 3.49 -9.33 15.41
C ARG A 41 2.97 -8.52 14.22
N ALA A 42 3.84 -7.88 13.44
CA ALA A 42 3.44 -7.04 12.31
C ALA A 42 2.47 -7.74 11.35
N GLU A 43 2.75 -8.99 10.98
CA GLU A 43 1.93 -9.76 10.03
C GLU A 43 0.59 -10.23 10.61
N GLU A 44 0.47 -10.32 11.94
CA GLU A 44 -0.80 -10.59 12.62
C GLU A 44 -1.73 -9.37 12.61
N LEU A 45 -1.16 -8.17 12.52
CA LEU A 45 -1.89 -6.90 12.55
C LEU A 45 -2.25 -6.42 11.15
N LEU A 46 -1.29 -6.48 10.22
CA LEU A 46 -1.44 -5.99 8.86
C LEU A 46 -0.77 -6.93 7.85
N HIS A 47 -1.54 -7.38 6.86
CA HIS A 47 -1.04 -8.15 5.74
C HIS A 47 -0.88 -7.24 4.52
N SER A 48 0.38 -6.96 4.15
CA SER A 48 0.74 -6.17 2.97
C SER A 48 1.15 -7.11 1.84
N HIS A 49 0.49 -7.03 0.68
CA HIS A 49 0.83 -7.83 -0.49
C HIS A 49 0.55 -7.10 -1.80
N SER A 50 1.09 -7.60 -2.91
CA SER A 50 0.98 -6.93 -4.21
C SER A 50 0.65 -7.87 -5.38
N ALA A 51 0.14 -7.26 -6.46
CA ALA A 51 -0.14 -7.94 -7.71
C ALA A 51 -0.02 -7.02 -8.93
N GLY A 52 -0.04 -7.60 -10.13
CA GLY A 52 0.16 -6.92 -11.41
C GLY A 52 -0.98 -7.13 -12.38
N THR A 53 -1.46 -6.08 -13.04
CA THR A 53 -2.62 -6.19 -13.96
C THR A 53 -2.33 -7.06 -15.18
N GLY A 54 -1.10 -7.03 -15.73
CA GLY A 54 -0.80 -7.75 -16.98
C GLY A 54 -0.14 -9.12 -16.84
N GLY A 55 0.41 -9.48 -15.67
CA GLY A 55 0.91 -10.83 -15.40
C GLY A 55 2.14 -11.29 -16.21
N TRP A 56 2.84 -10.40 -16.90
CA TRP A 56 4.02 -10.75 -17.73
C TRP A 56 5.20 -11.33 -16.94
N HIS A 57 5.28 -11.02 -15.64
CA HIS A 57 6.41 -11.39 -14.79
C HIS A 57 6.04 -12.39 -13.70
N VAL A 58 4.94 -13.14 -13.82
CA VAL A 58 4.53 -14.09 -12.76
C VAL A 58 5.68 -15.03 -12.39
N GLY A 59 5.97 -15.12 -11.09
CA GLY A 59 7.05 -15.92 -10.53
C GLY A 59 8.42 -15.24 -10.53
N ALA A 60 8.58 -14.08 -11.17
CA ALA A 60 9.83 -13.34 -11.16
C ALA A 60 10.06 -12.65 -9.81
N GLU A 61 11.34 -12.46 -9.47
CA GLU A 61 11.75 -11.63 -8.34
C GLU A 61 11.47 -10.14 -8.61
N MET A 62 11.67 -9.31 -7.59
CA MET A 62 11.62 -7.86 -7.76
C MET A 62 12.66 -7.41 -8.79
N ASN A 63 12.32 -6.36 -9.55
CA ASN A 63 13.28 -5.70 -10.42
C ASN A 63 14.51 -5.25 -9.60
N PRO A 64 15.76 -5.53 -10.01
CA PRO A 64 16.91 -5.32 -9.14
C PRO A 64 17.07 -3.87 -8.63
N PRO A 65 16.93 -2.81 -9.45
CA PRO A 65 16.81 -1.43 -8.95
C PRO A 65 15.74 -1.21 -7.88
N ALA A 66 14.55 -1.78 -8.02
CA ALA A 66 13.48 -1.68 -7.03
C ALA A 66 13.85 -2.40 -5.72
N ALA A 67 14.43 -3.59 -5.82
CA ALA A 67 14.94 -4.34 -4.66
C ALA A 67 16.03 -3.55 -3.92
N ARG A 68 16.93 -2.87 -4.64
CA ARG A 68 17.94 -1.99 -4.04
C ARG A 68 17.31 -0.84 -3.24
N GLN A 69 16.22 -0.24 -3.72
CA GLN A 69 15.54 0.84 -2.99
C GLN A 69 14.90 0.36 -1.69
N VAL A 70 14.32 -0.85 -1.69
CA VAL A 70 13.79 -1.49 -0.48
C VAL A 70 14.91 -1.77 0.52
N ALA A 71 16.01 -2.39 0.06
CA ALA A 71 17.15 -2.71 0.91
C ALA A 71 17.84 -1.46 1.49
N ALA A 72 17.97 -0.39 0.69
CA ALA A 72 18.56 0.88 1.12
C ALA A 72 17.75 1.56 2.24
N ARG A 73 16.45 1.27 2.35
CA ARG A 73 15.56 1.76 3.40
C ARG A 73 15.46 0.82 4.60
N GLY A 74 16.18 -0.31 4.59
CA GLY A 74 16.15 -1.30 5.67
C GLY A 74 15.07 -2.38 5.51
N GLY A 75 14.39 -2.44 4.37
CA GLY A 75 13.43 -3.49 4.06
C GLY A 75 14.08 -4.74 3.47
N ASP A 76 13.29 -5.82 3.32
CA ASP A 76 13.71 -7.07 2.71
C ASP A 76 12.91 -7.38 1.43
N SER A 77 13.63 -7.73 0.37
CA SER A 77 13.07 -8.12 -0.95
C SER A 77 13.10 -9.64 -1.17
N ALA A 78 13.71 -10.40 -0.27
CA ALA A 78 13.79 -11.85 -0.38
C ALA A 78 12.41 -12.52 -0.34
N GLY A 79 12.33 -13.68 -1.01
CA GLY A 79 11.12 -14.48 -1.11
C GLY A 79 9.98 -13.82 -1.88
N PHE A 80 10.21 -12.66 -2.52
CA PHE A 80 9.22 -12.04 -3.39
C PHE A 80 9.08 -12.82 -4.69
N ALA A 81 7.83 -13.05 -5.10
CA ALA A 81 7.49 -13.60 -6.40
C ALA A 81 6.30 -12.83 -6.96
N ALA A 82 6.48 -12.23 -8.13
CA ALA A 82 5.46 -11.45 -8.80
C ALA A 82 4.23 -12.31 -9.15
N ARG A 83 3.04 -11.69 -9.09
CA ARG A 83 1.75 -12.35 -9.23
C ARG A 83 0.85 -11.54 -10.15
N ARG A 84 -0.01 -12.25 -10.88
CA ARG A 84 -1.06 -11.62 -11.67
C ARG A 84 -2.22 -11.25 -10.74
N LEU A 85 -2.73 -10.03 -10.89
CA LEU A 85 -3.92 -9.57 -10.21
C LEU A 85 -5.11 -10.46 -10.56
N ARG A 86 -5.77 -10.95 -9.53
CA ARG A 86 -6.99 -11.75 -9.60
C ARG A 86 -8.05 -11.12 -8.71
N SER A 87 -9.30 -11.39 -9.03
CA SER A 87 -10.40 -10.76 -8.32
C SER A 87 -10.56 -11.20 -6.87
N ASP A 88 -10.15 -12.43 -6.52
CA ASP A 88 -10.13 -12.91 -5.13
C ASP A 88 -9.15 -12.13 -4.24
N GLN A 89 -8.05 -11.63 -4.81
CA GLN A 89 -7.13 -10.76 -4.09
C GLN A 89 -7.78 -9.40 -3.80
N ILE A 90 -8.57 -8.88 -4.75
CA ILE A 90 -9.35 -7.66 -4.55
C ILE A 90 -10.41 -7.93 -3.48
N ASP A 91 -11.12 -9.06 -3.54
CA ASP A 91 -12.17 -9.41 -2.57
C ASP A 91 -11.63 -9.53 -1.14
N ALA A 92 -10.41 -10.03 -0.97
CA ALA A 92 -9.76 -10.20 0.33
C ALA A 92 -9.13 -8.93 0.91
N ALA A 93 -8.98 -7.86 0.12
CA ALA A 93 -8.31 -6.64 0.56
C ALA A 93 -9.27 -5.68 1.27
N ASP A 94 -8.85 -5.11 2.41
CA ASP A 94 -9.59 -4.04 3.07
C ASP A 94 -9.24 -2.66 2.47
N LEU A 95 -8.07 -2.57 1.83
CA LEU A 95 -7.59 -1.40 1.09
C LEU A 95 -6.82 -1.84 -0.17
N VAL A 96 -7.12 -1.23 -1.31
CA VAL A 96 -6.39 -1.41 -2.57
C VAL A 96 -5.72 -0.09 -2.97
N LEU A 97 -4.41 -0.12 -3.14
CA LEU A 97 -3.58 1.01 -3.56
C LEU A 97 -3.01 0.74 -4.95
N THR A 98 -3.42 1.52 -5.95
CA THR A 98 -2.95 1.39 -7.32
C THR A 98 -1.84 2.41 -7.61
N ALA A 99 -0.91 2.05 -8.49
CA ALA A 99 0.16 2.95 -8.88
C ALA A 99 -0.34 4.12 -9.76
N THR A 100 -1.35 3.89 -10.60
CA THR A 100 -1.95 4.94 -11.44
C THR A 100 -3.46 4.81 -11.53
N VAL A 101 -4.11 5.84 -12.08
CA VAL A 101 -5.55 5.83 -12.44
C VAL A 101 -5.90 4.67 -13.38
N ASP A 102 -5.11 4.40 -14.42
CA ASP A 102 -5.39 3.27 -15.34
C ASP A 102 -5.48 1.92 -14.60
N GLN A 103 -4.63 1.70 -13.59
CA GLN A 103 -4.72 0.48 -12.78
C GLN A 103 -5.90 0.50 -11.81
N GLN A 104 -6.29 1.68 -11.33
CA GLN A 104 -7.54 1.84 -10.56
C GLN A 104 -8.75 1.46 -11.43
N GLU A 105 -8.85 1.99 -12.65
CA GLU A 105 -9.92 1.65 -13.59
C GLU A 105 -9.95 0.16 -13.88
N TYR A 106 -8.78 -0.48 -14.07
CA TYR A 106 -8.68 -1.93 -14.26
C TYR A 106 -9.21 -2.71 -13.05
N VAL A 107 -8.88 -2.30 -11.82
CA VAL A 107 -9.40 -2.91 -10.58
C VAL A 107 -10.92 -2.77 -10.53
N LEU A 108 -11.45 -1.57 -10.79
CA LEU A 108 -12.88 -1.28 -10.71
C LEU A 108 -13.69 -1.95 -11.82
N ALA A 109 -13.09 -2.19 -13.00
CA ALA A 109 -13.70 -2.99 -14.04
C ALA A 109 -13.88 -4.47 -13.63
N LEU A 110 -12.97 -5.00 -12.80
CA LEU A 110 -13.07 -6.36 -12.27
C LEU A 110 -13.98 -6.47 -11.04
N ARG A 111 -14.01 -5.43 -10.20
CA ARG A 111 -14.78 -5.34 -8.94
C ARG A 111 -15.29 -3.92 -8.69
N PRO A 112 -16.45 -3.55 -9.26
CA PRO A 112 -17.03 -2.22 -9.07
C PRO A 112 -17.37 -1.89 -7.60
N ASP A 113 -17.71 -2.90 -6.82
CA ASP A 113 -18.02 -2.79 -5.39
C ASP A 113 -16.79 -2.47 -4.52
N ALA A 114 -15.58 -2.59 -5.04
CA ALA A 114 -14.35 -2.20 -4.37
C ALA A 114 -14.06 -0.67 -4.45
N ALA A 115 -14.92 0.12 -5.09
CA ALA A 115 -14.71 1.57 -5.27
C ALA A 115 -14.49 2.35 -3.96
N GLY A 116 -15.18 1.94 -2.88
CA GLY A 116 -15.05 2.55 -1.56
C GLY A 116 -13.69 2.35 -0.90
N ARG A 117 -12.90 1.38 -1.38
CA ARG A 117 -11.62 0.96 -0.79
C ARG A 117 -10.46 0.92 -1.79
N THR A 118 -10.64 1.47 -3.00
CA THR A 118 -9.60 1.50 -4.04
C THR A 118 -9.16 2.92 -4.33
N PHE A 119 -7.85 3.19 -4.24
CA PHE A 119 -7.26 4.52 -4.40
C PHE A 119 -5.98 4.46 -5.22
N VAL A 120 -5.68 5.54 -5.94
CA VAL A 120 -4.31 5.77 -6.42
C VAL A 120 -3.44 6.11 -5.21
N LEU A 121 -2.21 5.60 -5.15
CA LEU A 121 -1.36 5.71 -3.97
C LEU A 121 -1.14 7.17 -3.54
N GLY A 122 -0.75 8.06 -4.46
CA GLY A 122 -0.53 9.47 -4.15
C GLY A 122 -1.80 10.20 -3.71
N GLU A 123 -2.94 9.89 -4.33
CA GLU A 123 -4.26 10.40 -3.91
C GLU A 123 -4.56 10.01 -2.46
N PHE A 124 -4.38 8.73 -2.13
CA PHE A 124 -4.60 8.22 -0.78
C PHE A 124 -3.70 8.91 0.23
N GLY A 125 -2.39 9.00 -0.04
CA GLY A 125 -1.42 9.69 0.82
C GLY A 125 -1.78 11.15 1.09
N ARG A 126 -2.17 11.87 0.04
CA ARG A 126 -2.63 13.26 0.15
C ARG A 126 -3.90 13.39 1.00
N LEU A 127 -4.86 12.49 0.82
CA LEU A 127 -6.12 12.51 1.57
C LEU A 127 -5.97 12.03 3.02
N LEU A 128 -4.99 11.17 3.33
CA LEU A 128 -4.67 10.79 4.71
C LEU A 128 -4.37 12.02 5.58
N GLY A 129 -3.69 13.03 5.02
CA GLY A 129 -3.37 14.27 5.73
C GLY A 129 -4.59 15.11 6.13
N ALA A 130 -5.77 14.85 5.55
CA ALA A 130 -7.02 15.51 5.90
C ALA A 130 -7.85 14.74 6.93
N VAL A 131 -7.47 13.51 7.27
CA VAL A 131 -8.20 12.69 8.25
C VAL A 131 -7.84 13.09 9.67
N ASP A 132 -8.85 13.39 10.48
CA ASP A 132 -8.67 13.59 11.92
C ASP A 132 -8.48 12.22 12.61
N GLY A 133 -7.22 11.93 12.99
CA GLY A 133 -6.86 10.70 13.67
C GLY A 133 -7.54 10.50 15.04
N ALA A 134 -8.04 11.57 15.66
CA ALA A 134 -8.78 11.52 16.92
C ALA A 134 -10.25 11.08 16.74
N ALA A 135 -10.81 11.25 15.54
CA ALA A 135 -12.14 10.76 15.19
C ALA A 135 -12.17 9.25 14.85
N LEU A 136 -11.00 8.62 14.71
CA LEU A 136 -10.87 7.20 14.43
C LEU A 136 -10.93 6.35 15.72
N PRO A 137 -11.42 5.09 15.66
CA PRO A 137 -11.37 4.14 16.79
C PRO A 137 -9.97 4.03 17.39
N PRO A 138 -9.75 3.81 18.69
CA PRO A 138 -8.43 3.85 19.33
C PRO A 138 -7.34 3.04 18.61
N ALA A 139 -6.13 3.59 18.55
CA ALA A 139 -4.98 2.91 17.97
C ALA A 139 -4.40 1.90 18.99
N GLU A 140 -4.68 0.63 18.79
CA GLU A 140 -4.18 -0.47 19.63
C GLU A 140 -3.54 -1.57 18.77
N ALA A 141 -2.50 -2.21 19.28
CA ALA A 141 -1.78 -3.27 18.57
C ALA A 141 -2.43 -4.66 18.77
N SER A 142 -3.73 -4.74 18.47
CA SER A 142 -4.48 -6.00 18.39
C SER A 142 -5.11 -6.15 17.00
N PRO A 143 -5.23 -7.37 16.44
CA PRO A 143 -5.79 -7.55 15.11
C PRO A 143 -7.19 -6.95 14.94
N GLU A 144 -8.04 -7.07 15.95
CA GLU A 144 -9.40 -6.52 15.93
C GLU A 144 -9.41 -4.98 15.92
N ALA A 145 -8.58 -4.34 16.75
CA ALA A 145 -8.51 -2.89 16.81
C ALA A 145 -7.91 -2.29 15.52
N VAL A 146 -6.85 -2.90 14.99
CA VAL A 146 -6.24 -2.48 13.71
C VAL A 146 -7.23 -2.64 12.57
N TYR A 147 -7.98 -3.73 12.53
CA TYR A 147 -9.02 -3.95 11.51
C TYR A 147 -10.13 -2.90 11.58
N ALA A 148 -10.68 -2.66 12.78
CA ALA A 148 -11.76 -1.68 12.98
C ALA A 148 -11.28 -0.25 12.66
N ARG A 149 -10.10 0.12 13.13
CA ARG A 149 -9.49 1.44 12.88
C ARG A 149 -9.13 1.62 11.41
N GLY A 150 -8.58 0.61 10.75
CA GLY A 150 -8.27 0.64 9.32
C GLY A 150 -9.50 0.78 8.44
N THR A 151 -10.57 0.05 8.76
CA THR A 151 -11.86 0.18 8.06
C THR A 151 -12.42 1.59 8.21
N ALA A 152 -12.40 2.15 9.41
CA ALA A 152 -12.84 3.53 9.66
C ALA A 152 -11.97 4.57 8.93
N LEU A 153 -10.65 4.36 8.88
CA LEU A 153 -9.72 5.22 8.16
C LEU A 153 -10.02 5.22 6.66
N VAL A 154 -10.18 4.05 6.05
CA VAL A 154 -10.52 3.92 4.62
C VAL A 154 -11.85 4.61 4.31
N ALA A 155 -12.87 4.43 5.17
CA ALA A 155 -14.15 5.11 5.02
C ALA A 155 -14.02 6.64 5.13
N ALA A 156 -13.20 7.14 6.04
CA ALA A 156 -12.93 8.58 6.20
C ALA A 156 -12.22 9.16 4.97
N VAL A 157 -11.20 8.48 4.44
CA VAL A 157 -10.50 8.87 3.21
C VAL A 157 -11.45 8.85 2.01
N HIS A 158 -12.31 7.82 1.92
CA HIS A 158 -13.33 7.74 0.87
C HIS A 158 -14.31 8.93 0.93
N ALA A 159 -14.77 9.30 2.13
CA ALA A 159 -15.64 10.47 2.30
C ALA A 159 -14.93 11.78 1.90
N ALA A 160 -13.64 11.92 2.23
CA ALA A 160 -12.82 13.07 1.85
C ALA A 160 -12.58 13.16 0.33
N ARG A 161 -12.50 12.02 -0.39
CA ARG A 161 -12.38 12.00 -1.85
C ARG A 161 -13.53 12.73 -2.54
N GLY A 162 -14.77 12.60 -2.05
CA GLY A 162 -15.95 13.17 -2.69
C GLY A 162 -15.92 14.70 -2.87
N VAL A 163 -15.06 15.39 -2.13
CA VAL A 163 -14.84 16.84 -2.22
C VAL A 163 -13.49 17.22 -2.84
N ALA A 164 -12.62 16.24 -3.12
CA ALA A 164 -11.28 16.45 -3.62
C ALA A 164 -11.22 16.35 -5.16
N THR A 165 -10.28 17.08 -5.76
CA THR A 165 -9.96 16.96 -7.19
C THR A 165 -8.77 16.03 -7.35
N ALA A 166 -8.81 15.14 -8.35
CA ALA A 166 -7.67 14.30 -8.72
C ALA A 166 -6.53 15.17 -9.26
N LEU A 167 -5.30 14.88 -8.85
CA LEU A 167 -4.11 15.61 -9.28
C LEU A 167 -3.25 14.75 -10.20
N PRO A 168 -2.60 15.32 -11.23
CA PRO A 168 -1.66 14.56 -12.05
C PRO A 168 -0.51 13.93 -11.26
N THR A 169 -0.18 14.51 -10.11
CA THR A 169 0.86 14.02 -9.18
C THR A 169 0.40 12.87 -8.29
N ASP A 170 -0.86 12.45 -8.39
CA ASP A 170 -1.34 11.30 -7.62
C ASP A 170 -0.78 9.97 -8.19
N ASP A 171 -0.45 9.93 -9.49
CA ASP A 171 0.12 8.77 -10.18
C ASP A 171 1.62 8.58 -9.87
N LEU A 172 2.02 7.34 -9.62
CA LEU A 172 3.42 6.93 -9.54
C LEU A 172 3.98 6.64 -10.93
N ASP A 173 4.98 7.42 -11.32
CA ASP A 173 5.74 7.23 -12.56
C ASP A 173 6.29 5.81 -12.67
N ASP A 174 6.24 5.22 -13.87
CA ASP A 174 6.87 3.91 -14.10
C ASP A 174 8.40 4.03 -14.19
N PRO A 175 9.16 3.46 -13.24
CA PRO A 175 10.62 3.54 -13.29
C PRO A 175 11.24 2.49 -14.21
N TRP A 176 10.48 1.56 -14.80
CA TRP A 176 11.06 0.49 -15.61
C TRP A 176 11.81 1.04 -16.83
N GLY A 177 13.08 0.63 -16.98
CA GLY A 177 13.96 1.10 -18.05
C GLY A 177 14.55 2.49 -17.80
N ARG A 178 14.28 3.09 -16.63
CA ARG A 178 14.83 4.38 -16.19
C ARG A 178 16.03 4.18 -15.26
N GLY A 179 16.76 5.25 -14.98
CA GLY A 179 17.90 5.23 -14.07
C GLY A 179 17.50 5.17 -12.59
N ASP A 180 18.46 4.84 -11.73
CA ASP A 180 18.25 4.65 -10.28
C ASP A 180 17.62 5.86 -9.57
N GLN A 181 17.85 7.09 -10.04
CA GLN A 181 17.19 8.29 -9.51
C GLN A 181 15.66 8.23 -9.62
N CYS A 182 15.14 7.66 -10.70
CA CYS A 182 13.70 7.49 -10.89
C CYS A 182 13.14 6.47 -9.88
N PHE A 183 13.86 5.38 -9.64
CA PHE A 183 13.48 4.40 -8.62
C PHE A 183 13.50 4.99 -7.21
N SER A 184 14.52 5.79 -6.88
CA SER A 184 14.61 6.47 -5.59
C SER A 184 13.41 7.39 -5.37
N ARG A 185 13.10 8.25 -6.34
CA ARG A 185 11.96 9.17 -6.25
C ARG A 185 10.64 8.44 -6.06
N VAL A 186 10.39 7.38 -6.85
CA VAL A 186 9.18 6.56 -6.71
C VAL A 186 9.10 5.91 -5.33
N ALA A 187 10.25 5.47 -4.77
CA ALA A 187 10.29 4.94 -3.42
C ALA A 187 10.02 6.02 -2.35
N ASP A 188 10.49 7.25 -2.54
CA ASP A 188 10.18 8.40 -1.67
C ASP A 188 8.67 8.72 -1.70
N GLU A 189 8.08 8.80 -2.90
CA GLU A 189 6.63 9.01 -3.10
C GLU A 189 5.78 7.89 -2.44
N ILE A 190 6.27 6.64 -2.45
CA ILE A 190 5.65 5.53 -1.74
C ILE A 190 5.69 5.76 -0.22
N GLU A 191 6.84 6.15 0.33
CA GLU A 191 7.01 6.40 1.78
C GLU A 191 6.14 7.55 2.29
N GLU A 192 5.93 8.59 1.48
CA GLU A 192 5.00 9.69 1.77
C GLU A 192 3.58 9.21 2.06
N THR A 193 3.21 8.01 1.59
CA THR A 193 1.90 7.39 1.86
C THR A 193 1.96 6.30 2.93
N VAL A 194 2.91 5.37 2.82
CA VAL A 194 2.91 4.18 3.70
C VAL A 194 3.33 4.50 5.14
N GLN A 195 4.19 5.50 5.35
CA GLN A 195 4.62 5.91 6.69
C GLN A 195 3.49 6.60 7.48
N PRO A 196 2.74 7.57 6.91
CA PRO A 196 1.53 8.09 7.55
C PRO A 196 0.45 7.03 7.76
N LEU A 197 0.25 6.11 6.81
CA LEU A 197 -0.71 5.02 6.97
C LEU A 197 -0.38 4.16 8.18
N ALA A 198 0.87 3.70 8.31
CA ALA A 198 1.31 2.92 9.47
C ALA A 198 1.15 3.71 10.79
N THR A 199 1.48 5.00 10.77
CA THR A 199 1.34 5.90 11.92
C THR A 199 -0.12 6.11 12.35
N LEU A 200 -1.04 6.17 11.39
CA LEU A 200 -2.46 6.34 11.67
C LEU A 200 -3.12 5.03 12.10
N LEU A 201 -2.67 3.86 11.62
CA LEU A 201 -3.26 2.57 11.97
C LEU A 201 -2.83 2.04 13.34
N LEU A 202 -1.57 2.28 13.71
CA LEU A 202 -0.93 1.66 14.87
C LEU A 202 -0.59 2.70 15.94
N PRO A 203 -0.54 2.30 17.23
CA PRO A 203 -0.27 3.18 18.34
C PRO A 203 0.95 4.06 18.12
#